data_AF-A0A142ZCQ9-F1
#
_entry.id   AF-A0A142ZCQ9-F1
#
_cell.length_a   1.000
_cell.length_b   1.000
_cell.length_c   1.000
_cell.angle_alpha   90.00
_cell.angle_beta   90.00
_cell.angle_gamma   90.00
#
_symmetry.space_group_name_H-M   'P 1'
#
loop_
_entity.id
_entity.type
_entity.pdbx_description
1 polymer ?
#
loop_
_entity_poly.entity_id
_entity_poly.type
_entity_poly.pdbx_seq_one_letter_code
_entity_poly.pdbx_strand_id
1 'polypeptide(L)' 'SVSPFVLVASVAVFLTATANLTFFDKISQTYPIADNLGFVLTIAVVLFGAMLLITTLLSSYRYVLKPVLILLLIMGAVTS' A
#
# COMPACT_ATOMS: atom_id res chain seq x y z
N SER A 1 -4.52 23.95 0.45
CA SER A 1 -5.48 22.93 -0.04
C SER A 1 -4.72 21.65 -0.31
N VAL A 2 -4.96 20.58 0.45
CA VAL A 2 -4.31 19.29 0.19
C VAL A 2 -4.86 18.74 -1.12
N SER A 3 -3.98 18.36 -2.05
CA SER A 3 -4.40 17.79 -3.32
C SER A 3 -4.89 16.35 -3.12
N PRO A 4 -5.95 15.90 -3.83
CA PRO A 4 -6.47 14.54 -3.69
C PRO A 4 -5.41 13.47 -4.01
N PHE A 5 -4.43 13.79 -4.88
CA PHE A 5 -3.28 12.94 -5.15
C PHE A 5 -2.40 12.68 -3.92
N VAL A 6 -2.14 13.71 -3.10
CA VAL A 6 -1.36 13.54 -1.85
C VAL A 6 -2.11 12.65 -0.88
N LEU A 7 -3.43 12.78 -0.80
CA LEU A 7 -4.27 11.94 0.06
C LEU A 7 -4.22 10.45 -0.37
N VAL A 8 -4.36 10.19 -1.67
CA VAL A 8 -4.28 8.83 -2.24
C VAL A 8 -2.89 8.24 -2.03
N ALA A 9 -1.83 9.02 -2.26
CA ALA A 9 -0.46 8.58 -2.02
C ALA A 9 -0.21 8.22 -0.55
N SER A 10 -0.67 9.03 0.40
CA SER A 10 -0.54 8.73 1.83
C SER A 10 -1.28 7.45 2.22
N VAL A 11 -2.48 7.22 1.68
CA VAL A 11 -3.24 5.98 1.95
C VAL A 11 -2.57 4.77 1.30
N ALA A 12 -2.04 4.90 0.09
CA ALA A 12 -1.27 3.83 -0.55
C ALA A 12 -0.01 3.47 0.23
N VAL A 13 0.72 4.45 0.77
CA VAL A 13 1.87 4.22 1.67
C VAL A 13 1.42 3.47 2.92
N PHE A 14 0.33 3.92 3.56
CA PHE A 14 -0.19 3.26 4.75
C PHE A 14 -0.61 1.81 4.48
N LEU A 15 -1.36 1.54 3.41
CA LEU A 15 -1.74 0.17 3.07
C LEU A 15 -0.54 -0.70 2.73
N THR A 16 0.43 -0.17 2.01
CA THR A 16 1.64 -0.92 1.67
C THR A 16 2.44 -1.23 2.93
N ALA A 17 2.64 -0.25 3.82
CA ALA A 17 3.47 -0.42 5.01
C ALA A 17 2.77 -1.22 6.12
N THR A 18 1.46 -1.06 6.31
CA THR A 18 0.71 -1.61 7.45
C THR A 18 -0.13 -2.82 7.07
N ALA A 19 -0.88 -2.76 5.97
CA ALA A 19 -1.73 -3.89 5.56
C ALA A 19 -0.94 -5.05 4.90
N ASN A 20 0.32 -4.82 4.51
CA ASN A 20 1.18 -5.85 3.90
C ASN A 20 2.37 -6.25 4.78
N LEU A 21 2.33 -5.99 6.09
CA LEU A 21 3.38 -6.43 7.03
C LEU A 21 3.59 -7.95 6.98
N THR A 22 2.51 -8.73 6.96
CA THR A 22 2.57 -10.20 6.88
C THR A 22 3.22 -10.67 5.58
N PHE A 23 3.04 -9.93 4.48
CA PHE A 23 3.69 -10.23 3.21
C PHE A 23 5.20 -9.97 3.29
N PHE A 24 5.62 -8.85 3.89
CA PHE A 24 7.04 -8.57 4.13
C PHE A 24 7.68 -9.60 5.08
N ASP A 25 6.95 -10.09 6.07
CA ASP A 25 7.42 -11.16 6.98
C ASP A 25 7.60 -12.51 6.25
N LYS A 26 6.72 -12.83 5.29
CA LYS A 26 6.91 -14.03 4.43
C LYS A 26 8.03 -13.88 3.43
N ILE A 27 8.26 -12.68 2.92
CA ILE A 27 9.42 -12.41 2.07
C ILE A 27 10.71 -12.50 2.85
N SER A 28 10.80 -11.91 4.05
CA SER A 28 12.02 -11.96 4.85
C SER A 28 12.36 -13.38 5.30
N GLN A 29 11.35 -14.25 5.51
CA GLN A 29 11.53 -15.69 5.77
C GLN A 29 12.00 -16.48 4.55
N THR A 30 11.53 -16.15 3.34
CA THR A 30 11.85 -16.90 2.10
C THR A 30 13.14 -16.38 1.44
N TYR A 31 13.37 -15.07 1.52
CA TYR A 31 14.50 -14.35 0.94
C TYR A 31 15.17 -13.53 2.04
N PRO A 32 16.20 -14.08 2.70
CA PRO A 32 16.92 -13.35 3.74
C PRO A 32 17.47 -12.04 3.18
N ILE A 33 17.17 -10.97 3.90
CA ILE A 33 17.45 -9.58 3.51
C ILE A 33 18.95 -9.38 3.30
N ALA A 34 19.81 -10.09 4.06
CA ALA A 34 21.27 -9.98 3.97
C ALA A 34 21.84 -10.33 2.59
N ASP A 35 21.25 -11.30 1.88
CA ASP A 35 21.75 -11.76 0.58
C ASP A 35 20.97 -11.16 -0.60
N ASN A 36 19.71 -10.75 -0.38
CA ASN A 36 18.78 -10.41 -1.46
C ASN A 36 18.16 -9.01 -1.34
N LEU A 37 18.90 -8.04 -0.79
CA LEU A 37 18.45 -6.65 -0.60
C LEU A 37 17.77 -6.06 -1.84
N GLY A 38 18.41 -6.16 -3.01
CA GLY A 38 17.89 -5.57 -4.25
C GLY A 38 16.53 -6.14 -4.68
N PHE A 39 16.33 -7.44 -4.46
CA PHE A 39 15.07 -8.11 -4.78
C PHE A 39 13.95 -7.70 -3.82
N VAL A 40 14.24 -7.66 -2.52
CA VAL A 40 13.28 -7.23 -1.49
C VAL A 40 12.85 -5.78 -1.71
N LEU A 41 13.79 -4.90 -2.04
CA LEU A 41 13.52 -3.49 -2.32
C LEU A 41 12.66 -3.32 -3.60
N THR A 42 12.98 -4.09 -4.65
CA THR A 42 12.18 -4.09 -5.89
C THR A 42 10.75 -4.55 -5.64
N ILE A 43 10.56 -5.63 -4.87
CA ILE A 43 9.22 -6.08 -4.50
C ILE A 43 8.47 -5.00 -3.70
N ALA A 44 9.11 -4.36 -2.72
CA ALA A 44 8.49 -3.29 -1.96
C ALA A 44 8.00 -2.15 -2.88
N VAL A 45 8.81 -1.75 -3.87
CA VAL A 45 8.45 -0.73 -4.86
C VAL A 45 7.33 -1.18 -5.77
N VAL A 46 7.36 -2.42 -6.26
CA VAL A 46 6.30 -2.99 -7.12
C VAL A 46 4.97 -3.04 -6.36
N LEU A 47 5.01 -3.47 -5.10
CA LEU A 47 3.83 -3.61 -4.26
C LEU A 47 3.23 -2.25 -3.91
N PHE A 48 4.09 -1.27 -3.61
CA PHE A 48 3.68 0.13 -3.46
C PHE A 48 3.02 0.66 -4.73
N GLY A 49 3.64 0.45 -5.89
CA GLY A 49 3.09 0.87 -7.19
C GLY A 49 1.72 0.25 -7.48
N ALA A 50 1.56 -1.05 -7.20
CA ALA A 50 0.29 -1.76 -7.37
C ALA A 50 -0.81 -1.18 -6.45
N MET A 51 -0.50 -0.96 -5.16
CA MET A 51 -1.44 -0.37 -4.21
C MET A 51 -1.81 1.07 -4.58
N LEU A 52 -0.84 1.85 -5.07
CA LEU A 52 -1.08 3.19 -5.59
C LEU A 52 -2.00 3.14 -6.81
N LEU A 53 -1.78 2.22 -7.75
CA LEU A 53 -2.61 2.05 -8.94
C LEU A 53 -4.06 1.68 -8.55
N ILE A 54 -4.23 0.69 -7.67
CA ILE A 54 -5.55 0.25 -7.16
C ILE A 54 -6.25 1.43 -6.48
N THR A 55 -5.59 2.08 -5.53
CA THR A 55 -6.18 3.23 -4.80
C THR A 55 -6.53 4.36 -5.74
N THR A 56 -5.73 4.65 -6.78
CA THR A 56 -6.00 5.72 -7.75
C THR A 56 -7.18 5.37 -8.68
N LEU A 57 -7.29 4.13 -9.12
CA LEU A 57 -8.42 3.64 -9.92
C LEU A 57 -9.72 3.72 -9.12
N LEU A 58 -9.73 3.21 -7.89
CA LEU A 58 -10.89 3.31 -7.00
C LEU A 58 -11.23 4.77 -6.66
N SER A 59 -10.21 5.60 -6.51
CA SER A 59 -10.32 7.04 -6.23
C SER A 59 -10.75 7.88 -7.43
N SER A 60 -10.69 7.36 -8.65
CA SER A 60 -11.12 8.10 -9.85
C SER A 60 -12.64 8.37 -9.85
N TYR A 61 -13.41 7.66 -9.02
CA TYR A 61 -14.82 7.96 -8.79
C TYR A 61 -14.98 9.12 -7.79
N ARG A 62 -15.21 10.33 -8.32
CA ARG A 62 -15.26 11.61 -7.58
C ARG A 62 -16.18 11.61 -6.34
N TYR A 63 -17.25 10.82 -6.37
CA TYR A 63 -18.24 10.73 -5.28
C TYR A 63 -17.92 9.65 -4.23
N VAL A 64 -17.11 8.65 -4.59
CA VAL A 64 -16.82 7.48 -3.74
C VAL A 64 -15.43 7.55 -3.12
N LEU A 65 -14.61 8.52 -3.54
CA LEU A 65 -13.26 8.79 -3.05
C LEU A 65 -13.16 8.75 -1.51
N LYS A 66 -13.91 9.63 -0.84
CA LYS A 66 -13.85 9.78 0.62
C LYS A 66 -14.24 8.49 1.38
N PRO A 67 -15.41 7.88 1.13
CA PRO A 67 -15.79 6.67 1.86
C PRO A 67 -14.88 5.47 1.53
N VAL A 68 -14.42 5.32 0.29
CA VAL A 68 -13.51 4.22 -0.09
C VAL A 68 -12.18 4.32 0.62
N LEU A 69 -11.55 5.50 0.66
CA LEU A 69 -10.27 5.69 1.36
C LEU A 69 -10.39 5.37 2.85
N ILE A 70 -11.50 5.75 3.49
CA ILE A 70 -11.76 5.45 4.91
C ILE A 70 -11.95 3.94 5.12
N LEU A 71 -12.74 3.29 4.26
CA LEU A 71 -13.02 1.85 4.37
C LEU A 71 -11.75 1.02 4.12
N LEU A 72 -10.92 1.44 3.17
CA LEU A 72 -9.63 0.82 2.86
C LEU A 72 -8.63 0.97 4.02
N LEU A 73 -8.62 2.13 4.70
CA LEU A 73 -7.84 2.35 5.91
C LEU A 73 -8.29 1.43 7.06
N ILE A 74 -9.60 1.31 7.28
CA ILE A 74 -10.17 0.45 8.32
C ILE A 74 -9.85 -1.02 8.03
N MET A 75 -10.07 -1.49 6.79
CA MET A 75 -9.72 -2.87 6.41
C MET A 75 -8.22 -3.13 6.58
N GLY A 76 -7.37 -2.17 6.18
CA GLY A 76 -5.93 -2.24 6.37
C GLY A 76 -5.52 -2.33 7.84
N ALA A 77 -6.22 -1.64 8.74
CA ALA A 77 -5.97 -1.68 10.18
C ALA A 77 -6.53 -2.93 10.87
N VAL A 78 -7.59 -3.55 10.32
CA VAL A 78 -8.16 -4.80 10.87
C VAL A 78 -7.32 -6.01 10.48
N THR A 79 -6.68 -5.98 9.31
CA THR A 79 -5.85 -7.09 8.82
C THR A 79 -4.38 -7.00 9.26
N SER A 80 -3.93 -5.85 9.75
CA SER A 80 -2.55 -5.61 10.21
C SER A 80 -2.28 -6.18 11.59
#